data_AF-A0A931S466-F1
#
_entry.id   AF-A0A931S466-F1
#
_cell.length_a   1.000
_cell.length_b   1.000
_cell.length_c   1.000
_cell.angle_alpha   90.00
_cell.angle_beta   90.00
_cell.angle_gamma   90.00
#
_symmetry.space_group_name_H-M   'P 1'
#
loop_
_entity.id
_entity.type
_entity.pdbx_description
1 polymer ?
#
loop_
_entity_poly.entity_id
_entity_poly.type
_entity_poly.pdbx_seq_one_letter_code
_entity_poly.pdbx_strand_id
1 'polypeptide(L)' 'MKTVQMTLDEDLVKAVDKAAKRLGTTRSGFARDALRSAIRKVQMMELERRHREGYRRKPVKHGEFSDWESEQVWVE' A
#
# COMPACT_ATOMS: atom_id res chain seq x y z
N MET A 1 17.94 14.19 8.90
CA MET A 1 16.49 14.08 9.21
C MET A 1 15.98 15.47 9.50
N LYS A 2 14.75 15.83 9.09
CA LYS A 2 14.14 17.12 9.42
C LYS A 2 13.04 16.89 10.46
N THR A 3 13.07 17.64 11.55
CA THR A 3 12.02 17.61 12.58
C THR A 3 10.89 18.51 12.14
N VAL A 4 9.67 18.00 12.21
CA VAL A 4 8.43 18.73 11.92
C VAL A 4 7.52 18.59 13.12
N GLN A 5 6.87 19.68 13.51
CA GLN A 5 5.80 19.66 14.50
C GLN A 5 4.50 19.29 13.79
N MET A 6 3.72 18.42 14.41
CA MET A 6 2.40 18.03 13.92
C MET A 6 1.49 17.81 15.12
N THR A 7 0.21 18.14 14.95
CA THR A 7 -0.83 17.91 15.95
C THR A 7 -1.46 16.55 15.70
N LEU A 8 -1.59 15.73 16.74
CA LEU A 8 -2.22 14.42 16.72
C LEU A 8 -3.13 14.30 17.93
N ASP A 9 -4.25 13.60 17.77
CA ASP A 9 -5.15 13.32 18.89
C ASP A 9 -4.43 12.49 19.97
N GLU A 10 -4.79 12.73 21.23
CA GLU A 10 -4.11 12.13 22.38
C GLU A 10 -4.16 10.59 22.34
N ASP A 11 -5.28 10.02 21.91
CA ASP A 11 -5.45 8.58 21.79
C ASP A 11 -4.56 7.97 20.71
N LEU A 12 -4.34 8.70 19.61
CA LEU A 12 -3.43 8.28 18.56
C LEU A 12 -1.99 8.28 19.07
N VAL A 13 -1.60 9.29 19.85
CA VAL A 13 -0.27 9.33 20.48
C VAL A 13 -0.07 8.13 21.42
N LYS A 14 -1.07 7.81 22.26
CA LYS A 14 -1.02 6.63 23.14
C LYS A 14 -0.89 5.31 22.35
N ALA A 15 -1.62 5.19 21.23
CA ALA A 15 -1.53 4.01 20.37
C ALA A 15 -0.16 3.87 19.70
N VAL A 16 0.41 4.97 19.20
CA VAL A 16 1.76 5.02 18.63
C VAL A 16 2.80 4.60 19.67
N ASP A 17 2.67 5.08 20.91
CA ASP A 17 3.59 4.73 22.00
C ASP A 17 3.60 3.24 22.31
N LYS A 18 2.41 2.67 22.44
CA LYS A 18 2.25 1.24 22.70
C LYS A 18 2.83 0.41 21.56
N ALA A 19 2.57 0.82 20.31
CA ALA A 19 3.08 0.15 19.13
C ALA A 19 4.61 0.24 19.04
N ALA A 20 5.17 1.44 19.24
CA ALA A 20 6.60 1.69 19.21
C ALA A 20 7.33 0.87 20.28
N LYS A 21 6.81 0.86 21.52
CA LYS A 21 7.35 0.04 22.62
C LYS A 21 7.32 -1.45 22.29
N ARG A 22 6.19 -1.97 21.77
CA ARG A 22 6.05 -3.38 21.41
C ARG A 22 7.01 -3.81 20.30
N LEU A 23 7.28 -2.91 19.36
CA LEU A 23 8.15 -3.15 18.21
C LEU A 23 9.62 -2.80 18.47
N GLY A 24 9.97 -2.34 19.68
CA GLY A 24 11.34 -1.95 20.01
C GLY A 24 11.86 -0.74 19.20
N THR A 25 10.97 0.16 18.80
CA THR A 25 11.31 1.35 18.00
C THR A 25 10.94 2.64 18.73
N THR A 26 11.33 3.78 18.16
CA THR A 26 10.98 5.11 18.68
C THR A 26 9.65 5.60 18.07
N ARG A 27 8.99 6.56 18.72
CA ARG A 27 7.79 7.22 18.16
C ARG A 27 8.02 7.73 16.73
N SER A 28 9.15 8.40 16.50
CA SER A 28 9.50 8.94 15.18
C SER A 28 9.88 7.86 14.17
N GLY A 29 10.47 6.75 14.62
CA GLY A 29 10.69 5.55 13.81
C GLY A 29 9.38 4.97 13.32
N PHE A 30 8.47 4.63 14.25
CA PHE A 30 7.16 4.11 13.93
C PHE A 30 6.36 5.04 13.01
N ALA A 31 6.28 6.33 13.34
CA ALA A 31 5.54 7.31 12.55
C ALA A 31 6.11 7.42 11.12
N ARG A 32 7.44 7.39 10.96
CA ARG A 32 8.08 7.43 9.64
C ARG A 32 7.70 6.22 8.79
N ASP A 33 7.72 5.03 9.36
CA ASP A 33 7.41 3.80 8.63
C ASP A 33 5.92 3.71 8.27
N ALA A 34 5.05 4.17 9.18
CA ALA A 34 3.62 4.30 8.93
C ALA A 34 3.34 5.29 7.79
N LEU A 35 3.96 6.48 7.82
CA LEU A 35 3.81 7.49 6.77
C LEU A 35 4.33 7.00 5.42
N ARG A 36 5.49 6.33 5.38
CA ARG A 36 6.01 5.73 4.13
C ARG A 36 5.04 4.69 3.57
N SER A 37 4.46 3.86 4.42
CA SER A 37 3.49 2.84 4.02
C SER A 37 2.19 3.46 3.50
N ALA A 38 1.71 4.53 4.15
CA ALA A 38 0.53 5.26 3.70
C ALA A 38 0.75 5.92 2.33
N ILE A 39 1.90 6.54 2.09
CA ILE A 39 2.24 7.13 0.79
C ILE A 39 2.26 6.05 -0.31
N ARG A 40 2.89 4.90 -0.06
CA ARG A 40 2.90 3.77 -1.01
C ARG A 40 1.49 3.28 -1.32
N LYS A 41 0.62 3.18 -0.32
CA LYS A 41 -0.79 2.79 -0.50
C LYS A 41 -1.52 3.78 -1.40
N VAL A 42 -1.34 5.08 -1.19
CA VAL A 42 -1.96 6.12 -2.05
C VAL A 42 -1.48 5.98 -3.50
N GLN A 43 -0.18 5.76 -3.71
CA GLN A 43 0.37 5.55 -5.06
C GLN A 43 -0.20 4.30 -5.74
N MET A 44 -0.29 3.19 -5.01
CA MET A 44 -0.87 1.94 -5.51
C MET A 44 -2.33 2.12 -5.89
N MET A 45 -3.14 2.77 -5.04
CA MET A 45 -4.55 3.04 -5.32
C MET A 45 -4.74 3.87 -6.59
N GLU A 46 -3.85 4.85 -6.84
CA GLU A 46 -3.92 5.64 -8.07
C GLU A 46 -3.55 4.81 -9.31
N LEU A 47 -2.55 3.93 -9.22
CA LEU A 47 -2.20 3.01 -10.31
C LEU A 47 -3.35 2.05 -10.61
N GLU A 48 -3.96 1.45 -9.58
CA GLU A 48 -5.13 0.58 -9.73
C GLU A 48 -6.33 1.34 -10.33
N ARG A 49 -6.55 2.58 -9.92
CA ARG A 49 -7.60 3.43 -10.49
C ARG A 49 -7.37 3.63 -11.98
N ARG A 50 -6.13 3.92 -12.39
CA ARG A 50 -5.75 4.08 -13.80
C ARG A 50 -5.92 2.78 -14.59
N HIS A 51 -5.51 1.64 -14.04
CA HIS A 51 -5.73 0.33 -14.68
C HIS A 51 -7.22 0.08 -14.90
N ARG A 52 -8.04 0.25 -13.86
CA ARG A 52 -9.49 0.05 -13.96
C ARG A 52 -10.13 0.98 -14.98
N GLU A 53 -9.71 2.23 -15.02
CA GLU A 53 -10.18 3.19 -16.02
C GLU A 53 -9.72 2.81 -17.44
N GLY A 54 -8.49 2.33 -17.58
CA GLY A 54 -7.95 1.79 -18.83
C GLY A 54 -8.82 0.66 -19.38
N TYR A 55 -9.11 -0.36 -18.57
CA TYR A 55 -9.95 -1.49 -18.97
C TYR A 55 -11.42 -1.11 -19.19
N ARG A 56 -11.95 -0.10 -18.48
CA ARG A 56 -13.29 0.43 -18.79
C ARG A 56 -13.34 1.12 -20.15
N ARG A 57 -12.30 1.88 -20.50
CA ARG A 57 -12.21 2.60 -21.78
C ARG A 57 -11.88 1.66 -22.94
N LYS A 58 -11.07 0.63 -22.69
CA LYS A 58 -10.68 -0.41 -23.64
C LYS A 58 -10.86 -1.77 -22.99
N PRO A 59 -12.07 -2.35 -23.07
CA PRO A 59 -12.34 -3.67 -22.55
C PRO A 59 -11.43 -4.72 -23.18
N VAL A 60 -11.09 -5.71 -22.38
CA VAL A 60 -10.29 -6.87 -22.79
C VAL A 60 -11.01 -7.58 -23.93
N LYS A 61 -10.27 -7.87 -25.00
CA LYS A 61 -10.78 -8.68 -26.11
C LYS A 61 -10.67 -10.16 -25.77
N HIS A 62 -11.53 -10.96 -26.38
CA HIS A 62 -11.43 -12.41 -26.28
C HIS A 62 -10.05 -12.87 -26.77
N GLY A 63 -9.37 -13.71 -25.98
CA GLY A 63 -8.04 -14.23 -26.29
C GLY A 63 -6.87 -13.27 -26.01
N GLU A 64 -7.11 -12.03 -25.56
CA GLU A 64 -6.03 -11.02 -25.37
C GLU A 64 -4.97 -11.45 -24.35
N PHE A 65 -5.32 -12.34 -23.41
CA PHE A 65 -4.41 -12.88 -22.41
C PHE A 65 -4.33 -14.41 -22.45
N SER A 66 -4.74 -15.06 -23.54
CA SER A 66 -4.85 -16.52 -23.58
C SER A 66 -3.58 -17.21 -24.10
N ASP A 67 -2.57 -16.46 -24.55
CA ASP A 67 -1.35 -17.00 -25.16
C ASP A 67 -0.55 -17.95 -24.26
N TRP A 68 -0.74 -17.89 -22.93
CA TRP A 68 -0.04 -18.72 -21.94
C TRP A 68 -0.90 -19.87 -21.39
N GLU A 69 -2.17 -20.00 -21.81
CA GLU A 69 -3.09 -21.00 -21.27
C GLU A 69 -2.61 -22.44 -21.55
N SER A 70 -1.97 -22.67 -22.71
CA SER A 70 -1.39 -23.97 -23.07
C SER A 70 -0.18 -24.38 -22.24
N GLU A 71 0.41 -23.45 -21.48
CA GLU A 71 1.59 -23.69 -20.63
C GLU A 71 1.21 -23.98 -19.16
N GLN A 72 -0.07 -23.86 -18.78
CA GLN A 72 -0.52 -24.17 -17.42
C GLN A 72 -0.54 -25.68 -17.16
N VAL A 73 0.48 -26.19 -16.47
CA VAL A 73 0.48 -27.57 -15.92
C VAL A 73 0.30 -27.49 -14.41
N TRP A 74 -0.89 -27.85 -13.92
CA TRP A 74 -1.15 -28.03 -12.49
C TRP A 74 -0.83 -29.48 -12.12
N VAL A 75 0.23 -29.69 -11.32
CA VAL A 75 0.57 -31.01 -10.78
C VAL A 75 -0.23 -31.22 -9.48
N GLU A 76 -0.86 -32.39 -9.33
CA GLU A 76 -1.58 -32.79 -8.10
C GLU A 76 -0.66 -32.93 -6.88
#